data_AF-A0A2H9T2K8-F1
#
_entry.id   AF-A0A2H9T2K8-F1
#
_cell.length_a   1.000
_cell.length_b   1.000
_cell.length_c   1.000
_cell.angle_alpha   90.00
_cell.angle_beta   90.00
_cell.angle_gamma   90.00
#
_symmetry.space_group_name_H-M   'P 1'
#
loop_
_entity.id
_entity.type
_entity.pdbx_description
1 polymer ?
#
loop_
_entity_poly.entity_id
_entity_poly.type
_entity_poly.pdbx_seq_one_letter_code
_entity_poly.pdbx_strand_id
1 'polypeptide(L)'
;MAWALIIIGGLLVLFAGIGVSNKKAAAEAGLKPKQAAGVIVFGLVLSAFGYGLKVDSVEGPGLQAVLATIPEGQAHTWETGQFNDGVAVVINGAAGYWVKDGVAYAVNGVAKNLSSGVDYAPSGVSWLKVEEAVQ
;
A
#
# COMPACT_ATOMS: atom_id res chain seq x y z
N MET A 1 5.65 12.07 3.34
CA MET A 1 4.85 12.42 4.55
C MET A 1 4.17 11.21 5.18
N ALA A 2 3.60 10.26 4.42
CA ALA A 2 2.93 9.06 4.97
C ALA A 2 3.80 8.24 5.98
N TRP A 3 5.07 7.99 5.65
CA TRP A 3 6.01 7.33 6.57
C TRP A 3 6.21 8.05 7.91
N ALA A 4 6.23 9.39 7.91
CA ALA A 4 6.36 10.15 9.14
C ALA A 4 5.13 9.97 10.05
N LEU A 5 3.92 9.93 9.47
CA LEU A 5 2.68 9.71 10.22
C LEU A 5 2.61 8.29 10.80
N ILE A 6 3.03 7.27 10.04
CA ILE A 6 3.09 5.87 10.51
C ILE A 6 4.10 5.72 11.66
N ILE A 7 5.29 6.32 11.52
CA ILE A 7 6.35 6.24 12.54
C ILE A 7 5.94 6.99 13.80
N ILE A 8 5.41 8.22 13.68
CA ILE A 8 4.97 9.02 14.83
C ILE A 8 3.79 8.33 15.53
N GLY A 9 2.80 7.84 14.77
CA GLY A 9 1.66 7.09 15.32
C GLY A 9 2.09 5.84 16.06
N GLY A 10 3.01 5.05 15.46
CA GLY A 10 3.58 3.86 16.09
C GLY A 10 4.33 4.16 17.38
N LEU A 11 5.17 5.20 17.41
CA LEU A 11 5.90 5.61 18.62
C LEU A 11 4.94 6.06 19.73
N LEU A 12 3.89 6.81 19.42
CA LEU A 12 2.89 7.23 20.41
C LEU A 12 2.18 6.04 21.05
N VAL A 13 1.80 5.03 20.26
CA VAL A 13 1.19 3.79 20.77
C VAL A 13 2.18 3.01 21.64
N LEU A 14 3.45 2.91 21.23
CA LEU A 14 4.48 2.19 21.96
C LEU A 14 4.77 2.85 23.33
N PHE A 15 5.02 4.16 23.35
CA PHE A 15 5.34 4.88 24.59
C PHE A 15 4.14 4.97 25.54
N ALA A 16 2.94 5.22 25.02
CA ALA A 16 1.74 5.23 25.87
C ALA A 16 1.38 3.82 26.35
N GLY A 17 1.58 2.79 25.53
CA GLY A 17 1.39 1.38 25.92
C GLY A 17 2.35 0.94 27.03
N ILE A 18 3.63 1.32 26.96
CA ILE A 18 4.61 1.08 28.03
C ILE A 18 4.20 1.81 29.32
N GLY A 19 3.71 3.05 29.23
CA GLY A 19 3.19 3.79 30.37
C GLY A 19 1.99 3.10 31.03
N VAL A 20 1.03 2.59 30.25
CA VAL A 20 -0.16 1.91 30.78
C VAL A 20 0.18 0.54 31.41
N SER A 21 1.12 -0.20 30.82
CA SER A 21 1.54 -1.52 31.31
C SER A 21 2.49 -1.45 32.51
N ASN A 22 3.24 -0.35 32.66
CA ASN A 22 4.14 -0.11 33.79
C ASN A 22 3.66 1.09 34.64
N LYS A 23 2.90 0.80 35.70
CA LYS A 23 2.35 1.81 36.64
C LYS A 23 3.41 2.76 37.22
N LYS A 24 4.67 2.32 37.34
CA LYS A 24 5.79 3.13 37.83
C LYS A 24 6.21 4.19 36.80
N ALA A 25 6.28 3.81 35.52
CA ALA A 25 6.56 4.71 34.41
C ALA A 25 5.41 5.70 34.14
N ALA A 26 4.15 5.28 34.29
CA ALA A 26 3.00 6.20 34.21
C ALA A 26 2.98 7.25 35.33
N ALA A 27 3.39 6.88 36.55
CA ALA A 27 3.47 7.80 37.67
C ALA A 27 4.60 8.84 37.49
N GLU A 28 5.76 8.42 36.99
CA GLU A 28 6.88 9.32 36.66
C GLU A 28 6.57 10.26 35.48
N ALA A 29 5.75 9.80 34.53
CA ALA A 29 5.34 10.60 33.37
C ALA A 29 4.09 11.48 33.63
N GLY A 30 3.48 11.43 34.83
CA GLY A 30 2.28 12.19 35.18
C GLY A 30 1.04 11.89 34.32
N LEU A 31 1.06 10.78 33.58
CA LEU A 31 0.04 10.43 32.60
C LEU A 31 -1.15 9.76 33.27
N LYS A 32 -2.30 10.47 33.30
CA LYS A 32 -3.54 9.88 33.80
C LYS A 32 -3.99 8.77 32.83
N PRO A 33 -4.56 7.64 33.31
CA PRO A 33 -4.99 6.52 32.47
C PRO A 33 -5.90 6.93 31.29
N LYS A 34 -6.77 7.93 31.49
CA LYS A 34 -7.63 8.48 30.44
C LYS A 34 -6.85 9.22 29.34
N GLN A 35 -5.76 9.90 29.69
CA GLN A 35 -4.90 10.59 28.73
C GLN A 35 -4.04 9.59 27.95
N ALA A 36 -3.51 8.57 28.62
CA ALA A 36 -2.76 7.51 27.95
C ALA A 36 -3.62 6.74 26.94
N ALA A 37 -4.87 6.41 27.28
CA ALA A 37 -5.83 5.83 26.34
C ALA A 37 -6.11 6.75 25.14
N GLY A 38 -6.28 8.05 25.37
CA GLY A 38 -6.45 9.03 24.29
C GLY A 38 -5.26 9.11 23.35
N VAL A 39 -4.04 9.04 23.88
CA VAL A 39 -2.79 9.05 23.09
C VAL A 39 -2.65 7.77 22.25
N ILE A 40 -3.01 6.61 22.80
CA ILE A 40 -3.00 5.34 22.06
C ILE A 40 -3.99 5.40 20.90
N VAL A 41 -5.24 5.83 21.15
CA VAL A 41 -6.27 5.95 20.10
C VAL A 41 -5.81 6.94 19.02
N PHE A 42 -5.27 8.08 19.40
CA PHE A 42 -4.76 9.07 18.47
C PHE A 42 -3.59 8.54 17.63
N GLY A 43 -2.65 7.81 18.25
CA GLY A 43 -1.54 7.17 17.55
C GLY A 43 -1.99 6.10 16.56
N LEU A 44 -3.03 5.31 16.90
CA LEU A 44 -3.64 4.35 15.97
C LEU A 44 -4.31 5.04 14.79
N VAL A 45 -5.05 6.14 15.03
CA VAL A 45 -5.69 6.93 13.96
C VAL A 45 -4.65 7.53 13.01
N LEU A 46 -3.56 8.08 13.54
CA LEU A 46 -2.47 8.63 12.72
C LEU A 46 -1.79 7.55 11.87
N SER A 47 -1.53 6.38 12.44
CA SER A 47 -0.96 5.24 11.71
C SER A 47 -1.90 4.75 10.61
N ALA A 48 -3.20 4.62 10.89
CA ALA A 48 -4.21 4.23 9.90
C ALA A 48 -4.32 5.26 8.76
N PHE A 49 -4.32 6.55 9.09
CA PHE A 49 -4.36 7.62 8.09
C PHE A 49 -3.09 7.67 7.24
N GLY A 50 -1.92 7.49 7.87
CA GLY A 50 -0.64 7.39 7.16
C GLY A 50 -0.59 6.18 6.22
N TYR A 51 -1.17 5.05 6.63
CA TYR A 51 -1.30 3.86 5.78
C TYR A 51 -2.23 4.13 4.58
N GLY A 52 -3.40 4.73 4.81
CA GLY A 52 -4.33 5.13 3.74
C GLY A 52 -3.67 6.06 2.70
N LEU A 53 -2.97 7.11 3.14
CA LEU A 53 -2.23 7.99 2.24
C LEU A 53 -1.12 7.27 1.45
N LYS A 54 -0.48 6.26 2.04
CA LYS A 54 0.53 5.46 1.36
C LYS A 54 -0.11 4.63 0.24
N VAL A 55 -1.23 3.97 0.54
CA VAL A 55 -2.02 3.19 -0.41
C VAL A 55 -2.45 4.08 -1.58
N ASP A 56 -3.11 5.22 -1.31
CA ASP A 56 -3.52 6.17 -2.36
C ASP A 56 -2.34 6.67 -3.22
N SER A 57 -1.17 6.93 -2.60
CA SER A 57 0.01 7.41 -3.33
C SER A 57 0.69 6.36 -4.20
N VAL A 58 0.54 5.08 -3.86
CA VAL A 58 1.15 3.94 -4.54
C VAL A 58 0.24 3.43 -5.65
N GLU A 59 -1.05 3.28 -5.34
CA GLU A 59 -2.05 2.77 -6.27
C GLU A 59 -2.32 3.77 -7.38
N GLY A 60 -2.39 5.07 -7.06
CA GLY A 60 -2.77 6.12 -8.01
C GLY A 60 -1.90 6.17 -9.27
N PRO A 61 -0.57 6.36 -9.19
CA PRO A 61 0.28 6.48 -10.38
C PRO A 61 0.46 5.16 -11.14
N GLY A 62 0.59 4.04 -10.41
CA GLY A 62 0.77 2.72 -11.00
C GLY A 62 -0.46 2.27 -11.78
N LEU A 63 -1.63 2.36 -11.14
CA LEU A 63 -2.90 2.04 -11.78
C LEU A 63 -3.17 2.96 -12.99
N GLN A 64 -2.91 4.27 -12.88
CA GLN A 64 -3.09 5.19 -14.00
C GLN A 64 -2.21 4.83 -15.21
N ALA A 65 -0.95 4.43 -14.98
CA ALA A 65 -0.08 3.99 -16.07
C ALA A 65 -0.64 2.77 -16.81
N VAL A 66 -1.28 1.84 -16.10
CA VAL A 66 -1.94 0.66 -16.69
C VAL A 66 -3.24 1.02 -17.38
N LEU A 67 -4.10 1.84 -16.74
CA LEU A 67 -5.37 2.25 -17.33
C LEU A 67 -5.17 3.08 -18.60
N ALA A 68 -4.09 3.86 -18.69
CA ALA A 68 -3.74 4.62 -19.89
C ALA A 68 -3.36 3.73 -21.09
N THR A 69 -2.96 2.47 -20.86
CA THR A 69 -2.60 1.53 -21.94
C THR A 69 -3.77 0.68 -22.40
N ILE A 70 -4.87 0.67 -21.64
CA ILE A 70 -6.06 -0.13 -21.91
C ILE A 70 -7.11 0.73 -22.63
N PRO A 71 -7.78 0.21 -23.68
CA PRO A 71 -8.89 0.91 -24.30
C PRO A 71 -10.00 1.24 -23.29
N GLU A 72 -10.59 2.44 -23.41
CA GLU A 72 -11.68 2.87 -22.53
C GLU A 72 -12.82 1.83 -22.51
N GLY A 73 -13.35 1.58 -21.31
CA GLY A 73 -14.45 0.63 -21.10
C GLY A 73 -14.06 -0.84 -21.04
N GLN A 74 -12.77 -1.21 -21.17
CA GLN A 74 -12.34 -2.60 -21.02
C GLN A 74 -11.85 -2.98 -19.62
N ALA A 75 -11.43 -2.02 -18.80
CA ALA A 75 -11.09 -2.23 -17.39
C ALA A 75 -12.32 -2.00 -16.50
N HIS A 76 -12.78 -3.04 -15.79
CA HIS A 76 -13.98 -3.01 -14.95
C HIS A 76 -13.66 -3.16 -13.46
N THR A 77 -12.68 -4.00 -13.15
CA THR A 77 -12.18 -4.19 -11.79
C THR A 77 -10.67 -4.16 -11.79
N TRP A 78 -10.08 -3.71 -10.67
CA TRP A 78 -8.64 -3.71 -10.50
C TRP A 78 -8.25 -3.97 -9.05
N GLU A 79 -7.10 -4.61 -8.91
CA GLU A 79 -6.42 -4.83 -7.63
C GLU A 79 -4.96 -4.40 -7.78
N THR A 80 -4.39 -3.87 -6.72
CA THR A 80 -3.05 -3.27 -6.74
C THR A 80 -2.24 -3.71 -5.54
N GLY A 81 -0.94 -3.89 -5.76
CA GLY A 81 -0.03 -4.45 -4.76
C GLY A 81 1.39 -3.96 -4.96
N GLN A 82 2.20 -3.96 -3.90
CA GLN A 82 3.62 -3.60 -4.01
C GLN A 82 4.46 -4.85 -4.26
N PHE A 83 5.29 -4.81 -5.31
CA PHE A 83 6.11 -5.95 -5.71
C PHE A 83 7.40 -5.53 -6.41
N ASN A 84 8.56 -6.00 -5.90
CA ASN A 84 9.90 -5.78 -6.49
C ASN A 84 10.20 -4.32 -6.86
N ASP A 85 10.02 -3.40 -5.90
CA ASP A 85 10.18 -1.95 -6.10
C ASP A 85 9.29 -1.36 -7.21
N GLY A 86 8.19 -2.05 -7.54
CA GLY A 86 7.16 -1.60 -8.48
C GLY A 86 5.76 -1.91 -7.95
N VAL A 87 4.76 -1.65 -8.78
CA VAL A 87 3.34 -1.85 -8.46
C VAL A 87 2.79 -2.98 -9.33
N ALA A 88 2.38 -4.06 -8.69
CA ALA A 88 1.56 -5.10 -9.30
C ALA A 88 0.14 -4.55 -9.50
N VAL A 89 -0.43 -4.77 -10.68
CA VAL A 89 -1.81 -4.39 -10.99
C VAL A 89 -2.48 -5.56 -11.68
N VAL A 90 -3.63 -6.01 -11.17
CA VAL A 90 -4.45 -7.04 -11.83
C VAL A 90 -5.74 -6.39 -12.29
N ILE A 91 -6.02 -6.45 -13.59
CA ILE A 91 -7.26 -5.94 -14.19
C ILE A 91 -8.19 -7.11 -14.50
N ASN A 92 -9.49 -6.94 -14.18
CA ASN A 92 -10.55 -7.92 -14.42
C ASN A 92 -10.24 -9.32 -13.85
N GLY A 93 -9.40 -9.42 -12.81
CA GLY A 93 -8.98 -10.68 -12.20
C GLY A 93 -8.11 -11.60 -13.07
N ALA A 94 -7.66 -11.14 -14.24
CA ALA A 94 -6.96 -12.01 -15.21
C ALA A 94 -5.80 -11.34 -15.94
N ALA A 95 -5.81 -10.01 -16.12
CA ALA A 95 -4.75 -9.29 -16.82
C ALA A 95 -3.73 -8.76 -15.80
N GLY A 96 -2.55 -9.37 -15.76
CA GLY A 96 -1.48 -8.99 -14.84
C GLY A 96 -0.51 -7.99 -15.43
N TYR A 97 -0.30 -6.89 -14.72
CA TYR A 97 0.66 -5.86 -15.04
C TYR A 97 1.62 -5.66 -13.87
N TRP A 98 2.80 -5.17 -14.20
CA TRP A 98 3.76 -4.66 -13.24
C TRP A 98 4.25 -3.32 -13.72
N VAL A 99 4.22 -2.32 -12.84
CA VAL A 99 4.56 -0.94 -13.16
C VAL A 99 5.81 -0.56 -12.40
N LYS A 100 6.81 -0.08 -13.11
CA LYS A 100 8.04 0.42 -12.51
C LYS A 100 8.43 1.74 -13.15
N ASP A 101 8.78 2.72 -12.31
CA ASP A 101 9.18 4.06 -12.76
C ASP A 101 8.15 4.72 -13.71
N GLY A 102 6.86 4.45 -13.50
CA GLY A 102 5.76 4.96 -14.31
C GLY A 102 5.51 4.22 -15.63
N VAL A 103 6.27 3.17 -15.92
CA VAL A 103 6.13 2.35 -17.13
C VAL A 103 5.40 1.06 -16.78
N ALA A 104 4.28 0.79 -17.45
CA ALA A 104 3.55 -0.46 -17.32
C ALA A 104 4.21 -1.57 -18.17
N TYR A 105 4.24 -2.79 -17.64
CA TYR A 105 4.71 -3.99 -18.31
C TYR A 105 3.67 -5.11 -18.18
N ALA A 106 3.45 -5.87 -19.26
CA ALA A 106 2.53 -6.99 -19.30
C ALA A 106 3.20 -8.24 -18.71
N VAL A 107 2.54 -8.90 -17.77
CA VAL A 107 3.11 -10.06 -17.08
C VAL A 107 2.57 -11.38 -17.64
N ASN A 108 1.42 -11.33 -18.32
CA ASN A 108 0.82 -12.47 -19.00
C ASN A 108 0.26 -12.09 -20.38
N GLY A 109 -0.14 -13.10 -21.16
CA GLY A 109 -0.71 -12.90 -22.49
C GLY A 109 -2.05 -12.14 -22.48
N VAL A 110 -2.82 -12.23 -21.39
CA VAL A 110 -4.10 -11.51 -21.24
C VAL A 110 -3.84 -9.99 -21.17
N ALA A 111 -2.91 -9.56 -20.32
CA ALA A 111 -2.47 -8.17 -20.25
C ALA A 111 -1.88 -7.69 -21.58
N LYS A 112 -1.08 -8.51 -22.25
CA LYS A 112 -0.51 -8.16 -23.56
C LYS A 112 -1.59 -8.00 -24.65
N ASN A 113 -2.64 -8.81 -24.61
CA ASN A 113 -3.77 -8.70 -25.54
C ASN A 113 -4.60 -7.44 -25.27
N LEU A 114 -4.78 -7.09 -24.00
CA LEU A 114 -5.54 -5.92 -23.58
C LEU A 114 -4.79 -4.60 -23.84
N SER A 115 -3.46 -4.62 -23.70
CA SER A 115 -2.55 -3.49 -23.91
C SER A 115 -1.44 -3.87 -24.88
N SER A 116 -1.75 -3.92 -26.18
CA SER A 116 -0.82 -4.41 -27.22
C SER A 116 0.49 -3.62 -27.31
N GLY A 117 0.45 -2.32 -26.97
CA GLY A 117 1.60 -1.41 -26.96
C GLY A 117 2.56 -1.56 -25.77
N VAL A 118 2.28 -2.44 -24.81
CA VAL A 118 3.06 -2.60 -23.58
C VAL A 118 4.03 -3.77 -23.67
N ASP A 119 5.30 -3.58 -23.33
CA ASP A 119 6.29 -4.65 -23.32
C ASP A 119 6.04 -5.70 -22.25
N TYR A 120 6.56 -6.91 -22.46
CA TYR A 120 6.54 -7.93 -21.42
C TYR A 120 7.47 -7.55 -20.25
N ALA A 121 7.04 -7.89 -19.04
CA ALA A 121 7.83 -7.72 -17.85
C ALA A 121 9.11 -8.59 -17.88
N PRO A 122 10.19 -8.16 -17.21
CA PRO A 122 11.43 -8.93 -17.13
C PRO A 122 11.19 -10.30 -16.46
N SER A 123 12.04 -11.29 -16.77
CA SER A 123 11.86 -12.71 -16.39
C SER A 123 11.71 -13.01 -14.89
N GLY A 124 12.05 -12.07 -14.00
CA GLY A 124 11.86 -12.19 -12.55
C GLY A 124 10.44 -11.87 -12.06
N VAL A 125 9.62 -11.25 -12.92
CA VAL A 125 8.23 -10.83 -12.66
C VAL A 125 7.30 -11.84 -13.35
N SER A 126 6.69 -12.72 -12.57
CA SER A 126 5.76 -13.74 -13.06
C SER A 126 4.34 -13.47 -12.59
N TRP A 127 3.37 -14.03 -13.32
CA TRP A 127 1.95 -13.91 -12.97
C TRP A 127 1.68 -14.33 -11.52
N LEU A 128 2.24 -15.46 -11.08
CA LEU A 128 2.08 -15.97 -9.71
C LEU A 128 2.47 -14.92 -8.65
N LYS A 129 3.60 -14.24 -8.84
CA LYS A 129 4.08 -13.24 -7.87
C LYS A 129 3.25 -11.96 -7.89
N VAL A 130 2.70 -11.61 -9.06
CA VAL A 130 1.80 -10.46 -9.21
C VAL A 130 0.46 -10.75 -8.54
N GLU A 131 -0.08 -11.95 -8.75
CA GLU A 131 -1.30 -12.43 -8.10
C GLU A 131 -1.13 -12.51 -6.58
N GLU A 132 -0.01 -13.03 -6.07
CA GLU A 132 0.32 -13.03 -4.65
C GLU A 132 0.47 -11.63 -4.05
N ALA A 133 0.91 -10.64 -4.84
CA ALA A 133 1.16 -9.30 -4.35
C ALA A 133 -0.12 -8.44 -4.22
N VAL A 134 -1.19 -8.80 -4.92
CA VAL A 134 -2.48 -8.07 -4.89
C VAL A 134 -3.52 -8.69 -3.94
N GLN A 135 -3.24 -9.88 -3.41
CA GLN A 135 -4.04 -10.59 -2.39
C GLN A 135 -3.66 -10.16 -0.96
#